data_AF-A0A1J5QHS9-F1
#
_entry.id   AF-A0A1J5QHS9-F1
#
_cell.length_a   1.000
_cell.length_b   1.000
_cell.length_c   1.000
_cell.angle_alpha   90.00
_cell.angle_beta   90.00
_cell.angle_gamma   90.00
#
_symmetry.space_group_name_H-M   'P 1'
#
loop_
_entity.id
_entity.type
_entity.pdbx_description
1 polymer ?
#
loop_
_entity_poly.entity_id
_entity_poly.type
_entity_poly.pdbx_seq_one_letter_code
_entity_poly.pdbx_strand_id
1 'polypeptide(L)'
;MNPVMMDRMSWMAYRDRIAEDSPVMFLPCGALEQHGPHLPLGTDALLATAVAAGAAARLDGIVAPALSYGYKSQPKCGGGQHFPGTTSLDASSLIQITRDVIREFARHGVRKLVVVVGHYENQWFVTEGIDLALRELGPGSPLRVMRLEYWDFLTEQTLANVFPHGFPGFALEHAAVIETSLMLHHHPELVRMDLLPDDGPAQFPPYDIYPPRPAWVPPSGVLSSARGADAAKGAAMSQELTERLVAAIRAEFGG
;
A
#
# COMPACT_ATOMS: atom_id res chain seq x y z
N MET A 1 23.33 4.79 8.58
CA MET A 1 22.42 4.59 7.44
C MET A 1 21.93 5.95 7.01
N ASN A 2 21.90 6.21 5.70
CA ASN A 2 21.30 7.42 5.18
C ASN A 2 19.80 7.44 5.56
N PRO A 3 19.22 8.60 5.91
CA PRO A 3 17.77 8.71 6.04
C PRO A 3 17.13 8.22 4.73
N VAL A 4 16.18 7.30 4.78
CA VAL A 4 15.49 6.82 3.56
C VAL A 4 14.31 7.70 3.19
N MET A 5 13.76 8.44 4.14
CA MET A 5 12.54 9.25 3.95
C MET A 5 12.85 10.59 3.28
N MET A 6 12.27 10.83 2.12
CA MET A 6 12.51 12.03 1.30
C MET A 6 12.08 13.32 1.99
N ASP A 7 10.98 13.30 2.75
CA ASP A 7 10.46 14.44 3.54
C ASP A 7 11.38 14.84 4.71
N ARG A 8 12.39 14.03 5.02
CA ARG A 8 13.42 14.30 6.03
C ARG A 8 14.78 14.66 5.43
N MET A 9 14.86 14.86 4.11
CA MET A 9 16.08 15.27 3.41
C MET A 9 16.06 16.77 3.08
N SER A 10 17.24 17.40 3.07
CA SER A 10 17.38 18.67 2.35
C SER A 10 17.39 18.42 0.85
N TRP A 11 16.95 19.39 0.05
CA TRP A 11 16.97 19.26 -1.41
C TRP A 11 18.39 19.00 -1.97
N MET A 12 19.44 19.46 -1.27
CA MET A 12 20.83 19.20 -1.64
C MET A 12 21.19 17.72 -1.43
N ALA A 13 20.85 17.15 -0.28
CA ALA A 13 21.06 15.72 -0.02
C ALA A 13 20.27 14.85 -1.01
N TYR A 14 19.04 15.24 -1.34
CA TYR A 14 18.24 14.57 -2.37
C TYR A 14 18.93 14.63 -3.75
N ARG A 15 19.34 15.83 -4.20
CA ARG A 15 20.03 16.03 -5.47
C ARG A 15 21.27 15.13 -5.58
N ASP A 16 22.11 15.15 -4.55
CA ASP A 16 23.40 14.42 -4.56
C ASP A 16 23.15 12.91 -4.67
N ARG A 17 22.19 12.38 -3.90
CA ARG A 17 21.73 10.99 -4.01
C ARG A 17 21.27 10.64 -5.43
N ILE A 18 20.41 11.45 -6.05
CA ILE A 18 19.92 11.17 -7.40
C ILE A 18 21.06 11.19 -8.44
N ALA A 19 21.99 12.13 -8.32
CA ALA A 19 23.07 12.32 -9.26
C ALA A 19 24.18 11.25 -9.13
N GLU A 20 24.54 10.88 -7.91
CA GLU A 20 25.72 10.04 -7.61
C GLU A 20 25.36 8.56 -7.48
N ASP A 21 24.24 8.25 -6.82
CA ASP A 21 23.91 6.86 -6.43
C ASP A 21 22.87 6.22 -7.36
N SER A 22 22.10 7.03 -8.09
CA SER A 22 20.95 6.57 -8.89
C SER A 22 20.07 5.60 -8.08
N PRO A 23 19.52 6.01 -6.93
CA PRO A 23 18.85 5.13 -5.99
C PRO A 23 17.54 4.59 -6.57
N VAL A 24 17.02 3.52 -5.96
CA VAL A 24 15.63 3.14 -6.17
C VAL A 24 14.74 4.12 -5.40
N MET A 25 13.86 4.82 -6.12
CA MET A 25 12.82 5.65 -5.53
C MET A 25 11.59 4.80 -5.25
N PHE A 26 10.95 4.97 -4.10
CA PHE A 26 9.69 4.33 -3.73
C PHE A 26 8.60 5.39 -3.58
N LEU A 27 7.44 5.15 -4.18
CA LEU A 27 6.23 5.96 -4.00
C LEU A 27 5.15 5.11 -3.33
N PRO A 28 4.92 5.27 -2.03
CA PRO A 28 3.80 4.62 -1.35
C PRO A 28 2.45 5.22 -1.81
N CYS A 29 1.47 4.36 -2.10
CA CYS A 29 0.13 4.75 -2.54
C CYS A 29 -0.95 4.06 -1.70
N GLY A 30 -1.48 4.75 -0.70
CA GLY A 30 -2.56 4.24 0.16
C GLY A 30 -3.88 4.99 -0.04
N ALA A 31 -4.68 5.08 1.01
CA ALA A 31 -5.86 5.92 1.12
C ALA A 31 -6.07 6.40 2.56
N LEU A 32 -7.11 7.23 2.71
CA LEU A 32 -7.69 7.59 4.00
C LEU A 32 -9.07 6.93 4.05
N GLU A 33 -9.19 5.83 4.79
CA GLU A 33 -10.31 4.90 4.74
C GLU A 33 -10.61 4.30 6.11
N GLN A 34 -11.90 4.11 6.41
CA GLN A 34 -12.35 3.34 7.57
C GLN A 34 -11.62 1.99 7.65
N HIS A 35 -11.08 1.64 8.81
CA HIS A 35 -10.46 0.33 9.04
C HIS A 35 -11.01 -0.30 10.32
N GLY A 36 -12.34 -0.36 10.40
CA GLY A 36 -12.99 -0.78 11.62
C GLY A 36 -12.81 0.21 12.78
N PRO A 37 -13.30 -0.17 13.96
CA PRO A 37 -13.15 0.62 15.18
C PRO A 37 -11.74 0.54 15.78
N HIS A 38 -10.89 -0.41 15.35
CA HIS A 38 -9.62 -0.75 16.01
C HIS A 38 -8.37 -0.20 15.31
N LEU A 39 -8.44 0.19 14.04
CA LEU A 39 -7.31 0.75 13.28
C LEU A 39 -7.55 2.20 12.88
N PRO A 40 -6.48 2.99 12.65
CA PRO A 40 -6.60 4.36 12.19
C PRO A 40 -7.05 4.45 10.72
N LEU A 41 -7.62 5.60 10.34
CA LEU A 41 -8.02 5.86 8.96
C LEU A 41 -6.88 5.85 7.93
N GLY A 42 -5.62 5.96 8.39
CA GLY A 42 -4.44 6.05 7.52
C GLY A 42 -3.71 4.72 7.32
N THR A 43 -4.33 3.58 7.67
CA THR A 43 -3.69 2.25 7.68
C THR A 43 -2.94 1.96 6.38
N ASP A 44 -3.58 2.11 5.22
CA ASP A 44 -2.98 1.82 3.90
C ASP A 44 -1.70 2.61 3.66
N ALA A 45 -1.73 3.91 3.93
CA ALA A 45 -0.61 4.81 3.68
C ALA A 45 0.53 4.54 4.66
N LEU A 46 0.21 4.24 5.93
CA LEU A 46 1.18 3.87 6.96
C LEU A 46 1.87 2.55 6.59
N LEU A 47 1.11 1.51 6.23
CA LEU A 47 1.65 0.21 5.87
C LEU A 47 2.46 0.24 4.58
N ALA A 48 1.96 0.88 3.51
CA ALA A 48 2.72 1.03 2.27
C ALA A 48 4.06 1.77 2.50
N THR A 49 4.04 2.79 3.37
CA THR A 49 5.26 3.53 3.73
C THR A 49 6.23 2.67 4.54
N ALA A 50 5.73 1.93 5.53
CA ALA A 50 6.55 1.06 6.37
C ALA A 50 7.23 -0.05 5.55
N VAL A 51 6.48 -0.70 4.66
CA VAL A 51 7.00 -1.73 3.74
C VAL A 51 8.04 -1.12 2.79
N ALA A 52 7.75 0.04 2.19
CA ALA A 52 8.70 0.75 1.33
C ALA A 52 10.00 1.11 2.07
N ALA A 53 9.89 1.59 3.32
CA ALA A 53 11.03 1.94 4.15
C ALA A 53 11.90 0.72 4.49
N GLY A 54 11.27 -0.43 4.79
CA GLY A 54 11.98 -1.70 5.01
C GLY A 54 12.85 -2.10 3.82
N ALA A 55 12.27 -2.09 2.61
CA ALA A 55 13.00 -2.39 1.38
C ALA A 55 14.07 -1.32 1.05
N ALA A 56 13.74 -0.03 1.19
CA ALA A 56 14.65 1.07 0.94
C ALA A 56 15.88 1.02 1.84
N ALA A 57 15.74 0.66 3.12
CA ALA A 57 16.87 0.52 4.03
C ALA A 57 17.87 -0.56 3.59
N ARG A 58 17.41 -1.61 2.91
CA ARG A 58 18.24 -2.72 2.40
C ARG A 58 18.85 -2.45 1.03
N LEU A 59 18.27 -1.53 0.29
CA LEU A 59 18.67 -1.15 -1.07
C LEU A 59 19.39 0.19 -1.14
N ASP A 60 19.53 0.87 0.01
CA ASP A 60 19.92 2.28 0.07
C ASP A 60 19.07 3.10 -0.91
N GLY A 61 17.74 2.98 -0.77
CA GLY A 61 16.74 3.66 -1.59
C GLY A 61 16.28 4.99 -0.99
N ILE A 62 15.26 5.59 -1.61
CA ILE A 62 14.57 6.79 -1.13
C ILE A 62 13.07 6.53 -1.15
N VAL A 63 12.36 6.86 -0.07
CA VAL A 63 10.90 6.76 0.04
C VAL A 63 10.30 8.15 -0.05
N ALA A 64 9.53 8.40 -1.09
CA ALA A 64 8.74 9.61 -1.26
C ALA A 64 7.60 9.69 -0.23
N PRO A 65 7.04 10.89 0.04
CA PRO A 65 5.80 11.02 0.79
C PRO A 65 4.69 10.17 0.16
N ALA A 66 3.91 9.49 0.99
CA ALA A 66 2.81 8.67 0.52
C ALA A 66 1.72 9.50 -0.16
N LEU A 67 1.08 8.93 -1.18
CA LEU A 67 -0.24 9.39 -1.60
C LEU A 67 -1.26 8.90 -0.56
N SER A 68 -1.63 9.78 0.37
CA SER A 68 -2.52 9.46 1.49
C SER A 68 -4.02 9.49 1.17
N TYR A 69 -4.40 9.90 -0.04
CA TYR A 69 -5.77 9.85 -0.53
C TYR A 69 -5.81 8.95 -1.78
N GLY A 70 -6.66 7.92 -1.74
CA GLY A 70 -6.79 6.91 -2.80
C GLY A 70 -8.15 6.95 -3.49
N TYR A 71 -8.43 5.96 -4.34
CA TYR A 71 -9.72 5.83 -5.01
C TYR A 71 -10.84 5.45 -4.03
N LYS A 72 -12.09 5.58 -4.50
CA LYS A 72 -13.31 5.27 -3.76
C LYS A 72 -13.33 3.82 -3.32
N SER A 73 -13.49 3.64 -2.02
CA SER A 73 -13.70 2.36 -1.37
C SER A 73 -14.87 1.61 -2.01
N GLN A 74 -14.66 0.33 -2.31
CA GLN A 74 -15.66 -0.59 -2.85
C GLN A 74 -16.13 -1.57 -1.76
N PRO A 75 -17.42 -1.95 -1.74
CA PRO A 75 -17.97 -2.83 -0.70
C PRO A 75 -17.19 -4.14 -0.49
N LYS A 76 -16.65 -4.72 -1.56
CA LYS A 76 -16.01 -6.04 -1.56
C LYS A 76 -14.52 -6.04 -1.21
N CYS A 77 -13.91 -4.87 -1.04
CA CYS A 77 -12.48 -4.79 -0.70
C CYS A 77 -12.10 -3.68 0.30
N GLY A 78 -12.96 -2.69 0.54
CA GLY A 78 -12.74 -1.64 1.55
C GLY A 78 -13.97 -1.35 2.44
N GLY A 79 -15.04 -2.13 2.28
CA GLY A 79 -16.33 -1.89 2.95
C GLY A 79 -17.18 -0.78 2.33
N GLY A 80 -16.63 0.06 1.45
CA GLY A 80 -17.37 0.97 0.59
C GLY A 80 -17.40 2.43 1.05
N GLN A 81 -17.64 3.32 0.09
CA GLN A 81 -17.53 4.78 0.25
C GLN A 81 -18.50 5.45 1.24
N HIS A 82 -19.43 4.71 1.83
CA HIS A 82 -20.50 5.29 2.66
C HIS A 82 -20.07 5.52 4.12
N PHE A 83 -18.93 4.97 4.55
CA PHE A 83 -18.42 5.17 5.90
C PHE A 83 -17.84 6.58 6.10
N PRO A 84 -18.08 7.21 7.26
CA PRO A 84 -17.49 8.50 7.59
C PRO A 84 -15.97 8.40 7.78
N GLY A 85 -15.27 9.50 7.50
CA GLY A 85 -13.80 9.55 7.57
C GLY A 85 -13.12 9.11 6.27
N THR A 86 -13.65 8.07 5.61
CA THR A 86 -13.22 7.67 4.27
C THR A 86 -13.31 8.86 3.32
N THR A 87 -12.18 9.30 2.79
CA THR A 87 -12.08 10.49 1.93
C THR A 87 -11.31 10.12 0.69
N SER A 88 -12.02 9.94 -0.42
CA SER A 88 -11.44 9.38 -1.64
C SER A 88 -11.43 10.38 -2.78
N LEU A 89 -10.47 10.17 -3.66
CA LEU A 89 -10.31 10.86 -4.92
C LEU A 89 -11.22 10.24 -5.99
N ASP A 90 -11.65 11.07 -6.93
CA ASP A 90 -12.11 10.57 -8.21
C ASP A 90 -10.96 9.91 -8.97
N ALA A 91 -11.31 8.96 -9.84
CA ALA A 91 -10.34 8.23 -10.67
C ALA A 91 -9.40 9.17 -11.42
N SER A 92 -9.95 10.22 -12.05
CA SER A 92 -9.17 11.22 -12.79
C SER A 92 -8.14 11.93 -11.90
N SER A 93 -8.48 12.21 -10.64
CA SER A 93 -7.56 12.89 -9.71
C SER A 93 -6.40 11.98 -9.32
N LEU A 94 -6.68 10.70 -9.00
CA LEU A 94 -5.64 9.73 -8.66
C LEU A 94 -4.72 9.43 -9.86
N ILE A 95 -5.28 9.32 -11.06
CA ILE A 95 -4.52 9.16 -12.30
C ILE A 95 -3.59 10.36 -12.49
N GLN A 96 -4.10 11.59 -12.37
CA GLN A 96 -3.32 12.80 -12.61
C GLN A 96 -2.22 13.03 -11.58
N ILE A 97 -2.50 12.84 -10.29
CA ILE A 97 -1.46 12.99 -9.26
C ILE A 97 -0.36 11.95 -9.42
N THR A 98 -0.72 10.69 -9.74
CA THR A 98 0.26 9.63 -10.03
C THR A 98 1.13 10.02 -11.23
N ARG A 99 0.50 10.46 -12.32
CA ARG A 99 1.18 10.91 -13.54
C ARG A 99 2.15 12.05 -13.28
N ASP A 100 1.70 13.09 -12.58
CA ASP A 100 2.50 14.29 -12.34
C ASP A 100 3.69 14.00 -11.42
N VAL A 101 3.50 13.20 -10.36
CA VAL A 101 4.59 12.79 -9.46
C VAL A 101 5.65 11.99 -10.20
N ILE A 102 5.26 11.04 -11.06
CA ILE A 102 6.20 10.24 -11.86
C ILE A 102 6.99 11.13 -12.83
N ARG A 103 6.33 12.09 -13.49
CA ARG A 103 6.99 13.04 -14.40
C ARG A 103 7.99 13.93 -13.67
N GLU A 104 7.66 14.38 -12.46
CA GLU A 104 8.59 15.18 -11.65
C GLU A 104 9.79 14.36 -11.17
N PHE A 105 9.60 13.10 -10.79
CA PHE A 105 10.73 12.21 -10.49
C PHE A 105 11.61 11.96 -11.71
N ALA A 106 11.03 11.77 -12.90
CA ALA A 106 11.79 11.69 -14.14
C ALA A 106 12.59 12.97 -14.40
N ARG A 107 11.98 14.15 -14.21
CA ARG A 107 12.65 15.46 -14.33
C ARG A 107 13.81 15.62 -13.36
N HIS A 108 13.70 15.08 -12.14
CA HIS A 108 14.79 15.06 -11.17
C HIS A 108 15.95 14.13 -11.55
N GLY A 109 15.75 13.23 -12.51
CA GLY A 109 16.75 12.25 -12.93
C GLY A 109 16.57 10.85 -12.32
N VAL A 110 15.43 10.58 -11.65
CA VAL A 110 15.11 9.23 -11.16
C VAL A 110 15.03 8.27 -12.35
N ARG A 111 15.69 7.11 -12.23
CA ARG A 111 15.71 6.06 -13.27
C ARG A 111 14.99 4.77 -12.86
N LYS A 112 14.79 4.59 -11.56
CA LYS A 112 14.21 3.37 -10.97
C LYS A 112 13.14 3.82 -9.97
N LEU A 113 11.88 3.58 -10.29
CA LEU A 113 10.75 3.90 -9.42
C LEU A 113 9.97 2.63 -9.08
N VAL A 114 9.64 2.46 -7.81
CA VAL A 114 8.75 1.42 -7.31
C VAL A 114 7.52 2.10 -6.73
N VAL A 115 6.34 1.84 -7.30
CA VAL A 115 5.06 2.30 -6.76
C VAL A 115 4.48 1.19 -5.90
N VAL A 116 4.42 1.42 -4.58
CA VAL A 116 3.96 0.44 -3.58
C VAL A 116 2.50 0.72 -3.26
N VAL A 117 1.61 -0.06 -3.85
CA VAL A 117 0.17 0.03 -3.63
C VAL A 117 -0.19 -0.61 -2.29
N GLY A 118 -0.82 0.19 -1.42
CA GLY A 118 -1.33 -0.23 -0.12
C GLY A 118 -2.84 -0.18 0.04
N HIS A 119 -3.57 0.29 -0.98
CA HIS A 119 -5.03 0.30 -1.05
C HIS A 119 -5.49 -0.47 -2.28
N TYR A 120 -6.35 -1.47 -2.12
CA TYR A 120 -6.72 -2.41 -3.19
C TYR A 120 -7.34 -1.68 -4.39
N GLU A 121 -8.16 -0.68 -4.15
CA GLU A 121 -8.89 0.05 -5.17
C GLU A 121 -8.00 0.95 -6.06
N ASN A 122 -6.76 1.22 -5.65
CA ASN A 122 -5.85 2.10 -6.39
C ASN A 122 -5.26 1.45 -7.65
N GLN A 123 -5.25 0.10 -7.74
CA GLN A 123 -4.43 -0.67 -8.70
C GLN A 123 -4.54 -0.18 -10.16
N TRP A 124 -5.75 -0.06 -10.69
CA TRP A 124 -5.99 0.30 -12.08
C TRP A 124 -5.70 1.77 -12.37
N PHE A 125 -6.02 2.66 -11.44
CA PHE A 125 -5.82 4.11 -11.61
C PHE A 125 -4.34 4.50 -11.49
N VAL A 126 -3.60 3.84 -10.61
CA VAL A 126 -2.14 3.96 -10.56
C VAL A 126 -1.51 3.40 -11.84
N THR A 127 -2.00 2.27 -12.35
CA THR A 127 -1.53 1.69 -13.62
C THR A 127 -1.72 2.67 -14.78
N GLU A 128 -2.89 3.29 -14.89
CA GLU A 128 -3.16 4.33 -15.91
C GLU A 128 -2.25 5.56 -15.73
N GLY A 129 -2.07 6.05 -14.49
CA GLY A 129 -1.16 7.17 -14.21
C GLY A 129 0.29 6.89 -14.64
N ILE A 130 0.77 5.65 -14.45
CA ILE A 130 2.08 5.21 -14.91
C ILE A 130 2.16 5.20 -16.44
N ASP A 131 1.17 4.61 -17.12
CA ASP A 131 1.15 4.53 -18.60
C ASP A 131 1.17 5.93 -19.22
N LEU A 132 0.31 6.83 -18.76
CA LEU A 132 0.23 8.20 -19.25
C LEU A 132 1.56 8.95 -19.04
N ALA A 133 2.20 8.78 -17.88
CA ALA A 133 3.49 9.41 -17.60
C ALA A 133 4.60 8.87 -18.53
N LEU A 134 4.71 7.55 -18.69
CA LEU A 134 5.73 6.94 -19.55
C LEU A 134 5.49 7.28 -21.02
N ARG A 135 4.24 7.33 -21.47
CA ARG A 135 3.87 7.75 -22.82
C ARG A 135 4.34 9.17 -23.14
N GLU A 136 4.20 10.09 -22.20
CA GLU A 136 4.63 11.48 -22.37
C GLU A 136 6.14 11.67 -22.27
N LEU A 137 6.80 10.92 -21.39
CA LEU A 137 8.27 10.91 -21.30
C LEU A 137 8.89 10.32 -22.57
N GLY A 138 8.16 9.45 -23.26
CA GLY A 138 8.55 8.86 -24.54
C GLY A 138 9.62 7.76 -24.40
N PRO A 139 9.92 7.06 -25.51
CA PRO A 139 10.78 5.87 -25.49
C PRO A 139 12.26 6.15 -25.15
N GLY A 140 12.69 7.42 -25.17
CA GLY A 140 14.04 7.81 -24.79
C GLY A 140 14.25 8.00 -23.29
N SER A 141 13.18 7.92 -22.49
CA SER A 141 13.27 8.07 -21.04
C SER A 141 14.02 6.90 -20.40
N PRO A 142 15.00 7.15 -19.51
CA PRO A 142 15.70 6.08 -18.79
C PRO A 142 14.88 5.55 -17.59
N LEU A 143 13.72 6.15 -17.29
CA LEU A 143 12.89 5.77 -16.15
C LEU A 143 12.21 4.43 -16.39
N ARG A 144 12.43 3.49 -15.48
CA ARG A 144 11.66 2.24 -15.36
C ARG A 144 10.81 2.30 -14.09
N VAL A 145 9.56 1.88 -14.21
CA VAL A 145 8.58 1.87 -13.12
C VAL A 145 8.12 0.44 -12.84
N MET A 146 8.28 -0.02 -11.60
CA MET A 146 7.69 -1.24 -11.07
C MET A 146 6.47 -0.83 -10.24
N ARG A 147 5.28 -1.35 -10.55
CA ARG A 147 4.11 -1.23 -9.67
C ARG A 147 3.88 -2.57 -9.00
N LEU A 148 3.63 -2.54 -7.70
CA LEU A 148 3.35 -3.75 -6.94
C LEU A 148 2.35 -3.49 -5.84
N GLU A 149 1.70 -4.57 -5.47
CA GLU A 149 0.86 -4.74 -4.30
C GLU A 149 1.68 -5.47 -3.25
N TYR A 150 1.91 -4.88 -2.08
CA TYR A 150 2.85 -5.49 -1.14
C TYR A 150 2.37 -6.87 -0.66
N TRP A 151 1.06 -7.07 -0.51
CA TRP A 151 0.48 -8.31 -0.01
C TRP A 151 0.71 -9.53 -0.92
N ASP A 152 0.88 -9.33 -2.24
CA ASP A 152 1.19 -10.41 -3.19
C ASP A 152 2.57 -11.04 -2.96
N PHE A 153 3.42 -10.38 -2.15
CA PHE A 153 4.72 -10.90 -1.73
C PHE A 153 4.64 -11.79 -0.48
N LEU A 154 3.46 -12.12 0.04
CA LEU A 154 3.32 -13.17 1.06
C LEU A 154 3.22 -14.55 0.40
N THR A 155 4.00 -15.53 0.88
CA THR A 155 3.92 -16.91 0.38
C THR A 155 2.70 -17.64 0.92
N GLU A 156 2.26 -18.69 0.20
CA GLU A 156 1.24 -19.62 0.68
C GLU A 156 1.57 -20.20 2.06
N GLN A 157 2.87 -20.47 2.34
CA GLN A 157 3.31 -20.97 3.63
C GLN A 157 3.09 -19.96 4.76
N THR A 158 3.39 -18.68 4.52
CA THR A 158 3.13 -17.62 5.49
C THR A 158 1.65 -17.39 5.68
N LEU A 159 0.87 -17.38 4.61
CA LEU A 159 -0.59 -17.30 4.69
C LEU A 159 -1.16 -18.47 5.50
N ALA A 160 -0.68 -19.70 5.30
CA ALA A 160 -1.11 -20.85 6.10
C ALA A 160 -0.77 -20.70 7.60
N ASN A 161 0.37 -20.09 7.94
CA ASN A 161 0.76 -19.82 9.33
C ASN A 161 -0.08 -18.70 9.97
N VAL A 162 -0.38 -17.65 9.21
CA VAL A 162 -1.19 -16.50 9.67
C VAL A 162 -2.65 -16.92 9.85
N PHE A 163 -3.15 -17.78 8.95
CA PHE A 163 -4.52 -18.25 8.85
C PHE A 163 -4.63 -19.78 9.02
N PRO A 164 -4.46 -20.32 10.24
CA PRO A 164 -4.53 -21.76 10.49
C PRO A 164 -5.92 -22.36 10.20
N HIS A 165 -6.94 -21.52 10.04
CA HIS A 165 -8.32 -21.91 9.75
C HIS A 165 -8.79 -21.56 8.33
N GLY A 166 -7.84 -21.21 7.44
CA GLY A 166 -8.12 -20.87 6.05
C GLY A 166 -8.02 -19.37 5.78
N PHE A 167 -7.33 -19.04 4.68
CA PHE A 167 -7.15 -17.67 4.21
C PHE A 167 -8.40 -17.20 3.44
N PRO A 168 -9.03 -16.07 3.82
CA PRO A 168 -10.26 -15.60 3.17
C PRO A 168 -10.03 -14.97 1.79
N GLY A 169 -8.76 -14.71 1.41
CA GLY A 169 -8.39 -13.99 0.19
C GLY A 169 -8.17 -12.50 0.45
N PHE A 170 -7.27 -11.89 -0.32
CA PHE A 170 -6.83 -10.50 -0.09
C PHE A 170 -7.96 -9.46 -0.17
N ALA A 171 -8.95 -9.66 -1.04
CA ALA A 171 -10.08 -8.74 -1.12
C ALA A 171 -10.88 -8.67 0.20
N LEU A 172 -10.91 -9.72 1.00
CA LEU A 172 -11.63 -9.71 2.28
C LEU A 172 -10.73 -9.35 3.47
N GLU A 173 -9.45 -9.06 3.23
CA GLU A 173 -8.47 -8.72 4.27
C GLU A 173 -8.46 -7.24 4.68
N HIS A 174 -9.60 -6.55 4.50
CA HIS A 174 -9.80 -5.17 4.92
C HIS A 174 -10.00 -5.06 6.44
N ALA A 175 -9.08 -4.36 7.10
CA ALA A 175 -8.96 -4.24 8.56
C ALA A 175 -8.93 -5.60 9.29
N ALA A 176 -8.46 -6.64 8.61
CA ALA A 176 -8.46 -8.03 9.07
C ALA A 176 -7.09 -8.43 9.67
N VAL A 177 -6.73 -9.71 9.62
CA VAL A 177 -5.57 -10.25 10.33
C VAL A 177 -4.26 -9.68 9.78
N ILE A 178 -4.10 -9.57 8.45
CA ILE A 178 -2.84 -9.11 7.84
C ILE A 178 -2.54 -7.68 8.27
N GLU A 179 -3.46 -6.75 8.00
CA GLU A 179 -3.26 -5.33 8.27
C GLU A 179 -3.16 -5.05 9.77
N THR A 180 -4.02 -5.66 10.58
CA THR A 180 -3.98 -5.48 12.03
C THR A 180 -2.66 -5.99 12.61
N SER A 181 -2.15 -7.13 12.13
CA SER A 181 -0.86 -7.67 12.60
C SER A 181 0.31 -6.77 12.16
N LEU A 182 0.32 -6.31 10.91
CA LEU A 182 1.35 -5.39 10.41
C LEU A 182 1.32 -4.05 11.16
N MET A 183 0.13 -3.52 11.45
CA MET A 183 -0.04 -2.30 12.26
C MET A 183 0.42 -2.50 13.70
N LEU A 184 0.13 -3.65 14.33
CA LEU A 184 0.67 -3.98 15.66
C LEU A 184 2.21 -4.05 15.68
N HIS A 185 2.84 -4.40 14.56
CA HIS A 185 4.29 -4.41 14.45
C HIS A 185 4.87 -3.02 14.21
N HIS A 186 4.31 -2.24 13.30
CA HIS A 186 4.88 -0.96 12.87
C HIS A 186 4.41 0.25 13.69
N HIS A 187 3.16 0.24 14.14
CA HIS A 187 2.48 1.35 14.80
C HIS A 187 1.54 0.85 15.93
N PRO A 188 2.04 0.07 16.92
CA PRO A 188 1.21 -0.51 17.97
C PRO A 188 0.39 0.51 18.75
N GLU A 189 0.89 1.74 18.88
CA GLU A 189 0.22 2.85 19.56
C GLU A 189 -1.07 3.32 18.89
N LEU A 190 -1.26 3.00 17.60
CA LEU A 190 -2.45 3.35 16.83
C LEU A 190 -3.50 2.24 16.83
N VAL A 191 -3.20 1.05 17.37
CA VAL A 191 -4.08 -0.11 17.33
C VAL A 191 -4.84 -0.26 18.64
N ARG A 192 -6.18 -0.33 18.53
CA ARG A 192 -7.11 -0.47 19.65
C ARG A 192 -7.71 -1.87 19.69
N MET A 193 -6.89 -2.85 20.10
CA MET A 193 -7.29 -4.27 20.14
C MET A 193 -8.50 -4.54 21.04
N ASP A 194 -8.79 -3.65 21.99
CA ASP A 194 -9.99 -3.69 22.84
C ASP A 194 -11.29 -3.42 22.07
N LEU A 195 -11.21 -2.90 20.85
CA LEU A 195 -12.35 -2.54 20.02
C LEU A 195 -12.61 -3.52 18.87
N LEU A 196 -11.88 -4.64 18.78
CA LEU A 196 -12.04 -5.62 17.71
C LEU A 196 -13.51 -6.07 17.56
N PRO A 197 -14.12 -5.92 16.38
CA PRO A 197 -15.49 -6.37 16.15
C PRO A 197 -15.55 -7.89 15.94
N ASP A 198 -16.75 -8.45 16.05
CA ASP A 198 -17.01 -9.88 15.87
C ASP A 198 -18.17 -10.11 14.89
N ASP A 199 -18.12 -9.43 13.74
CA ASP A 199 -19.20 -9.44 12.75
C ASP A 199 -19.18 -10.69 11.84
N GLY A 200 -18.11 -11.49 11.91
CA GLY A 200 -17.87 -12.62 11.00
C GLY A 200 -17.38 -12.17 9.60
N PRO A 201 -17.17 -13.12 8.67
CA PRO A 201 -16.73 -12.81 7.32
C PRO A 201 -17.87 -12.22 6.49
N ALA A 202 -17.58 -11.14 5.77
CA ALA A 202 -18.50 -10.55 4.80
C ALA A 202 -18.77 -11.54 3.65
N GLN A 203 -20.02 -11.54 3.16
CA GLN A 203 -20.43 -12.37 2.03
C GLN A 203 -21.12 -11.49 0.99
N PHE A 204 -20.69 -11.63 -0.26
CA PHE A 204 -21.20 -10.83 -1.35
C PHE A 204 -21.71 -11.71 -2.49
N PRO A 205 -22.77 -11.29 -3.19
CA PRO A 205 -23.16 -11.95 -4.43
C PRO A 205 -22.09 -11.74 -5.53
N PRO A 206 -22.11 -12.54 -6.60
CA PRO A 206 -21.14 -12.44 -7.70
C PRO A 206 -21.39 -11.24 -8.63
N TYR A 207 -21.96 -10.15 -8.11
CA TYR A 207 -22.22 -8.90 -8.83
C TYR A 207 -22.16 -7.71 -7.87
N ASP A 208 -22.08 -6.50 -8.41
CA ASP A 208 -22.15 -5.23 -7.67
C ASP A 208 -23.39 -4.46 -8.14
N ILE A 209 -23.90 -3.58 -7.29
CA ILE A 209 -25.06 -2.74 -7.59
C ILE A 209 -24.82 -1.31 -7.12
N TYR A 210 -25.35 -0.34 -7.85
CA TYR A 210 -25.22 1.09 -7.57
C TYR A 210 -26.61 1.75 -7.51
N PRO A 211 -26.93 2.56 -6.48
CA PRO A 211 -26.13 2.84 -5.27
C PRO A 211 -25.76 1.56 -4.49
N PRO A 212 -24.58 1.53 -3.83
CA PRO A 212 -24.16 0.36 -3.06
C PRO A 212 -25.19 0.07 -1.96
N ARG A 213 -25.33 -1.21 -1.59
CA ARG A 213 -26.21 -1.64 -0.50
C ARG A 213 -25.39 -1.75 0.79
N PRO A 214 -25.48 -0.79 1.74
CA PRO A 214 -24.68 -0.81 2.96
C PRO A 214 -24.89 -2.07 3.80
N ALA A 215 -26.09 -2.65 3.76
CA ALA A 215 -26.44 -3.86 4.50
C ALA A 215 -25.68 -5.13 4.05
N TRP A 216 -24.92 -5.10 2.95
CA TRP A 216 -24.04 -6.19 2.55
C TRP A 216 -22.69 -6.16 3.26
N VAL A 217 -22.35 -5.03 3.89
CA VAL A 217 -21.07 -4.82 4.56
C VAL A 217 -21.31 -4.90 6.07
N PRO A 218 -20.43 -5.57 6.82
CA PRO A 218 -20.48 -5.56 8.28
C PRO A 218 -20.59 -4.14 8.86
N PRO A 219 -21.41 -3.89 9.89
CA PRO A 219 -21.57 -2.55 10.46
C PRO A 219 -20.28 -1.94 11.01
N SER A 220 -19.32 -2.76 11.43
CA SER A 220 -17.99 -2.27 11.82
C SER A 220 -17.16 -1.77 10.64
N GLY A 221 -17.48 -2.19 9.41
CA GLY A 221 -16.69 -1.95 8.21
C GLY A 221 -15.56 -2.96 7.98
N VAL A 222 -15.30 -3.86 8.92
CA VAL A 222 -14.28 -4.91 8.80
C VAL A 222 -14.82 -6.08 7.98
N LEU A 223 -14.11 -6.51 6.93
CA LEU A 223 -14.61 -7.55 6.01
C LEU A 223 -14.31 -8.99 6.46
N SER A 224 -13.28 -9.20 7.27
CA SER A 224 -12.95 -10.49 7.89
C SER A 224 -12.41 -10.29 9.30
N SER A 225 -12.63 -11.27 10.17
CA SER A 225 -12.20 -11.16 11.58
C SER A 225 -10.69 -10.89 11.68
N ALA A 226 -10.32 -9.83 12.40
CA ALA A 226 -8.94 -9.59 12.84
C ALA A 226 -8.58 -10.36 14.13
N ARG A 227 -9.44 -11.26 14.61
CA ARG A 227 -9.17 -12.09 15.78
C ARG A 227 -7.98 -13.00 15.49
N GLY A 228 -6.99 -12.98 16.39
CA GLY A 228 -5.74 -13.70 16.20
C GLY A 228 -4.67 -12.91 15.44
N ALA A 229 -4.92 -11.63 15.13
CA ALA A 229 -3.85 -10.70 14.79
C ALA A 229 -2.92 -10.48 15.99
N ASP A 230 -1.61 -10.44 15.74
CA ASP A 230 -0.60 -10.13 16.75
C ASP A 230 0.66 -9.52 16.12
N ALA A 231 1.49 -8.89 16.95
CA ALA A 231 2.71 -8.23 16.49
C ALA A 231 3.77 -9.21 15.96
N ALA A 232 3.75 -10.49 16.37
CA ALA A 232 4.72 -11.49 15.92
C ALA A 232 4.42 -11.94 14.49
N LYS A 233 3.14 -12.14 14.14
CA LYS A 233 2.68 -12.33 12.77
C LYS A 233 3.05 -11.12 11.91
N GLY A 234 2.83 -9.91 12.44
CA GLY A 234 3.21 -8.67 11.76
C GLY A 234 4.70 -8.59 11.46
N ALA A 235 5.55 -8.90 12.44
CA ALA A 235 7.00 -8.92 12.27
C ALA A 235 7.45 -9.97 11.25
N ALA A 236 6.90 -11.18 11.30
CA ALA A 236 7.23 -12.26 10.35
C ALA A 236 6.85 -11.88 8.91
N MET A 237 5.63 -11.37 8.71
CA MET A 237 5.19 -10.88 7.40
C MET A 237 6.05 -9.71 6.93
N SER A 238 6.31 -8.72 7.77
CA SER A 238 7.12 -7.54 7.41
C SER A 238 8.55 -7.92 6.98
N GLN A 239 9.15 -8.89 7.66
CA GLN A 239 10.44 -9.44 7.28
C GLN A 239 10.40 -10.10 5.90
N GLU A 240 9.45 -11.01 5.65
CA GLU A 240 9.31 -11.69 4.36
C GLU A 240 9.04 -10.70 3.22
N LEU A 241 8.12 -9.76 3.43
CA LEU A 241 7.83 -8.69 2.48
C LEU A 241 9.10 -7.94 2.10
N THR A 242 9.88 -7.51 3.10
CA THR A 242 11.15 -6.81 2.86
C THR A 242 12.12 -7.68 2.06
N GLU A 243 12.32 -8.94 2.45
CA GLU A 243 13.25 -9.84 1.78
C GLU A 243 12.88 -10.11 0.32
N ARG A 244 11.60 -10.41 0.06
CA ARG A 244 11.13 -10.74 -1.29
C ARG A 244 11.03 -9.50 -2.18
N LEU A 245 10.64 -8.34 -1.66
CA LEU A 245 10.66 -7.08 -2.40
C LEU A 245 12.09 -6.72 -2.82
N VAL A 246 13.05 -6.81 -1.89
CA VAL A 246 14.46 -6.54 -2.19
C VAL A 246 14.98 -7.49 -3.28
N ALA A 247 14.63 -8.77 -3.22
CA ALA A 247 15.01 -9.75 -4.24
C ALA A 247 14.43 -9.39 -5.62
N ALA A 248 13.13 -9.09 -5.70
CA ALA A 248 12.47 -8.73 -6.96
C ALA A 248 13.03 -7.41 -7.54
N ILE A 249 13.23 -6.40 -6.70
CA ILE A 249 13.81 -5.12 -7.13
C ILE A 249 15.24 -5.30 -7.64
N ARG A 250 16.05 -6.15 -7.00
CA ARG A 250 17.39 -6.47 -7.51
C ARG A 250 17.34 -7.23 -8.83
N ALA A 251 16.39 -8.14 -9.02
CA ALA A 251 16.24 -8.85 -10.28
C ALA A 251 15.90 -7.91 -11.45
N GLU A 252 15.02 -6.92 -11.22
CA GLU A 252 14.58 -6.00 -12.27
C GLU A 252 15.53 -4.82 -12.49
N PHE A 253 16.11 -4.29 -11.42
CA PHE A 253 16.91 -3.07 -11.45
C PHE A 253 18.41 -3.28 -11.25
N GLY A 254 18.84 -4.45 -10.78
CA GLY A 254 20.24 -4.83 -10.58
C GLY A 254 20.80 -5.51 -11.83
N GLY A 255 21.01 -4.71 -12.88
CA GLY A 255 21.95 -5.06 -13.95
C GLY A 255 23.39 -4.89 -13.50
#